data_AF-A0AAD6IQP7-F1
#
_entry.id   AF-A0AAD6IQP7-F1
#
_cell.length_a   1.000
_cell.length_b   1.000
_cell.length_c   1.000
_cell.angle_alpha   90.00
_cell.angle_beta   90.00
_cell.angle_gamma   90.00
#
_symmetry.space_group_name_H-M   'P 1'
#
loop_
_entity.id
_entity.type
_entity.pdbx_description
1 polymer ?
#
loop_
_entity_poly.entity_id
_entity_poly.type
_entity_poly.pdbx_seq_one_letter_code
_entity_poly.pdbx_strand_id
1 'polypeptide(L)'
;MNESLNEITPGLYLGDIFAARNPSLLNECQITHVLTVARSSLGLLSNTLDTAAHDGTSFRHLQIELDDLPDEKLYERLEEGVEFIDSALSSSGVVWKDNISVGQALEIVQGKRKKARPNAGFYRQLVEWEKRCKEKSSEET
;
A
#
# COMPACT_ATOMS: atom_id res chain seq x y z
N MET A 1 13.73 -17.54 6.42
CA MET A 1 13.84 -16.63 5.26
C MET A 1 13.32 -15.27 5.70
N ASN A 2 14.10 -14.20 5.51
CA ASN A 2 13.62 -12.85 5.79
C ASN A 2 12.67 -12.50 4.62
N GLU A 3 11.37 -12.66 4.81
CA GLU A 3 10.39 -12.37 3.75
C GLU A 3 10.36 -10.85 3.51
N SER A 4 10.95 -10.42 2.41
CA SER A 4 10.96 -9.03 1.96
C SER A 4 9.54 -8.56 1.61
N LEU A 5 8.65 -9.48 1.22
CA LEU A 5 7.26 -9.28 0.83
C LEU A 5 6.32 -10.17 1.66
N ASN A 6 5.25 -9.61 2.23
CA ASN A 6 4.26 -10.38 2.99
C ASN A 6 2.84 -10.07 2.48
N GLU A 7 2.02 -11.10 2.31
CA GLU A 7 0.58 -10.92 2.03
C GLU A 7 -0.15 -10.52 3.32
N ILE A 8 -0.78 -9.35 3.29
CA ILE A 8 -1.50 -8.76 4.44
C ILE A 8 -2.95 -9.25 4.46
N THR A 9 -3.60 -9.16 3.31
CA THR A 9 -4.95 -9.66 3.02
C THR A 9 -4.95 -10.18 1.58
N PRO A 10 -5.88 -11.07 1.16
CA PRO A 10 -5.84 -11.65 -0.18
C PRO A 10 -5.64 -10.60 -1.28
N GLY A 11 -4.60 -10.75 -2.08
CA GLY A 11 -4.27 -9.85 -3.19
C GLY A 11 -3.56 -8.55 -2.81
N LEU A 12 -3.32 -8.29 -1.52
CA LEU A 12 -2.59 -7.10 -1.04
C LEU A 12 -1.31 -7.51 -0.30
N TYR A 13 -0.18 -7.08 -0.86
CA TYR A 13 1.15 -7.39 -0.35
C TYR A 13 1.85 -6.13 0.16
N LEU A 14 2.63 -6.28 1.24
CA LEU A 14 3.48 -5.21 1.79
C LEU A 14 4.94 -5.64 1.75
N GLY A 15 5.73 -4.89 0.98
CA GLY A 15 7.12 -5.19 0.67
C GLY A 15 8.11 -4.14 1.15
N ASP A 16 9.40 -4.37 0.88
CA ASP A 16 10.42 -3.32 0.84
C ASP A 16 10.83 -3.05 -0.61
N ILE A 17 11.74 -2.10 -0.81
CA ILE A 17 12.22 -1.75 -2.16
C ILE A 17 12.91 -2.92 -2.87
N PHE A 18 13.49 -3.88 -2.15
CA PHE A 18 14.14 -5.04 -2.78
C PHE A 18 13.10 -6.00 -3.36
N ALA A 19 11.98 -6.20 -2.66
CA ALA A 19 10.84 -6.94 -3.21
C ALA A 19 10.29 -6.25 -4.46
N ALA A 20 10.10 -4.93 -4.42
CA ALA A 20 9.58 -4.15 -5.54
C ALA A 20 10.51 -4.18 -6.77
N ARG A 21 11.81 -4.43 -6.59
CA ARG A 21 12.81 -4.54 -7.67
C ARG A 21 12.90 -5.91 -8.33
N ASN A 22 12.15 -6.90 -7.84
CA ASN A 22 12.24 -8.27 -8.30
C ASN A 22 10.99 -8.65 -9.13
N PRO A 23 11.02 -8.48 -10.47
CA PRO A 23 9.87 -8.79 -11.32
C PRO A 23 9.46 -10.27 -11.25
N SER A 24 10.41 -11.20 -11.05
CA SER A 24 10.10 -12.61 -10.87
C SER A 24 9.24 -12.84 -9.62
N LEU A 25 9.62 -12.24 -8.49
CA LEU A 25 8.84 -12.31 -7.26
C LEU A 25 7.45 -11.68 -7.43
N LEU A 26 7.36 -10.53 -8.07
CA LEU A 26 6.07 -9.88 -8.33
C LEU A 26 5.16 -10.77 -9.20
N ASN A 27 5.73 -11.41 -10.23
CA ASN A 27 5.01 -12.32 -11.12
C ASN A 27 4.58 -13.61 -10.43
N GLU A 28 5.43 -14.19 -9.58
CA GLU A 28 5.07 -15.36 -8.75
C GLU A 28 3.88 -15.06 -7.83
N CYS A 29 3.80 -13.84 -7.29
CA CYS A 29 2.67 -13.36 -6.49
C CYS A 29 1.50 -12.81 -7.34
N GLN A 30 1.57 -12.90 -8.67
CA GLN A 30 0.57 -12.40 -9.61
C GLN A 30 0.24 -10.90 -9.43
N ILE A 31 1.23 -10.11 -8.99
CA ILE A 31 1.08 -8.67 -8.78
C ILE A 31 0.99 -7.97 -10.14
N THR A 32 0.09 -6.99 -10.25
CA THR A 32 -0.11 -6.15 -11.44
C THR A 32 0.02 -4.65 -11.15
N HIS A 33 -0.11 -4.27 -9.87
CA HIS A 33 -0.05 -2.89 -9.41
C HIS A 33 1.01 -2.75 -8.33
N VAL A 34 1.83 -1.71 -8.42
CA VAL A 34 2.87 -1.40 -7.45
C VAL A 34 2.66 0.03 -6.95
N LEU A 35 2.35 0.18 -5.66
CA LEU A 35 2.34 1.48 -4.98
C LEU A 35 3.65 1.63 -4.20
N THR A 36 4.39 2.71 -4.48
CA THR A 36 5.61 3.04 -3.73
C THR A 36 5.42 4.34 -2.96
N VAL A 37 5.58 4.28 -1.64
CA VAL A 37 5.55 5.47 -0.76
C VAL A 37 6.98 5.78 -0.31
N ALA A 38 7.75 6.38 -1.22
CA ALA A 38 9.14 6.77 -0.98
C ALA A 38 9.62 7.75 -2.06
N ARG A 39 10.37 8.77 -1.65
CA ARG A 39 11.01 9.73 -2.56
C ARG A 39 12.09 9.07 -3.41
N SER A 40 12.24 9.55 -4.66
CA SER A 40 13.31 9.14 -5.58
C SER A 40 13.42 7.62 -5.82
N SER A 41 12.30 6.89 -5.73
CA SER A 41 12.26 5.43 -5.86
C SER A 41 12.04 4.95 -7.31
N LEU A 42 11.49 5.79 -8.19
CA LEU A 42 11.18 5.44 -9.58
C LEU A 42 12.39 4.90 -10.35
N GLY A 43 13.55 5.57 -10.24
CA GLY A 43 14.77 5.14 -10.92
C GLY A 43 15.28 3.77 -10.46
N LEU A 44 14.93 3.33 -9.25
CA LEU A 44 15.29 2.00 -8.75
C LEU A 44 14.41 0.90 -9.35
N LEU A 45 13.20 1.26 -9.81
CA LEU A 45 12.17 0.33 -10.27
C LEU A 45 12.04 0.26 -11.80
N SER A 46 12.73 1.11 -12.58
CA SER A 46 12.61 1.14 -14.05
C SER A 46 12.68 -0.26 -14.67
N ASN A 47 13.74 -1.02 -14.38
CA ASN A 47 13.89 -2.39 -14.92
C ASN A 47 12.70 -3.32 -14.60
N THR A 48 12.10 -3.15 -13.42
CA THR A 48 10.95 -3.94 -13.01
C THR A 48 9.69 -3.51 -13.75
N LEU A 49 9.45 -2.20 -13.87
CA LEU A 49 8.29 -1.63 -14.55
C LEU A 49 8.34 -1.82 -16.07
N ASP A 50 9.54 -1.89 -16.64
CA ASP A 50 9.78 -2.19 -18.06
C ASP A 50 9.57 -3.69 -18.39
N THR A 51 9.50 -4.55 -17.37
CA THR A 51 9.22 -5.98 -17.53
C THR A 51 7.71 -6.22 -17.58
N ALA A 52 7.27 -7.18 -18.40
CA ALA A 52 5.88 -7.62 -18.41
C ALA A 52 5.49 -8.31 -17.10
N ALA A 53 4.33 -7.93 -16.57
CA ALA A 53 3.62 -8.62 -15.52
C ALA A 53 3.13 -10.00 -15.99
N HIS A 54 2.62 -10.79 -15.06
CA HIS A 54 2.22 -12.18 -15.30
C HIS A 54 1.13 -12.35 -16.37
N ASP A 55 0.32 -11.32 -16.62
CA ASP A 55 -0.76 -11.29 -17.61
C ASP A 55 -0.28 -10.78 -18.99
N GLY A 56 1.02 -10.51 -19.14
CA GLY A 56 1.61 -9.97 -20.36
C GLY A 56 1.50 -8.45 -20.52
N THR A 57 0.92 -7.74 -19.54
CA THR A 57 0.83 -6.27 -19.53
C THR A 57 1.98 -5.63 -18.73
N SER A 58 2.15 -4.31 -18.81
CA SER A 58 3.11 -3.60 -17.95
C SER A 58 2.54 -3.39 -16.54
N PHE A 59 3.40 -3.41 -15.52
CA PHE A 59 3.01 -3.07 -14.16
C PHE A 59 2.43 -1.65 -14.10
N ARG A 60 1.25 -1.50 -13.49
CA ARG A 60 0.72 -0.18 -13.15
C ARG A 60 1.43 0.31 -11.90
N HIS A 61 2.04 1.49 -11.97
CA HIS A 61 2.83 2.05 -10.87
C HIS A 61 2.30 3.41 -10.43
N LEU A 62 2.17 3.58 -9.12
CA LEU A 62 1.94 4.86 -8.47
C LEU A 62 3.08 5.13 -7.49
N GLN A 63 3.66 6.33 -7.56
CA GLN A 63 4.67 6.80 -6.61
C GLN A 63 4.11 7.98 -5.81
N ILE A 64 4.07 7.81 -4.49
CA ILE A 64 3.80 8.88 -3.53
C ILE A 64 5.14 9.28 -2.90
N GLU A 65 5.58 10.50 -3.19
CA GLU A 65 6.87 11.02 -2.72
C GLU A 65 6.77 11.58 -1.30
N LEU A 66 7.03 10.73 -0.32
CA LEU A 66 7.11 11.09 1.10
C LEU A 66 8.38 10.49 1.70
N ASP A 67 8.99 11.21 2.65
CA ASP A 67 10.01 10.66 3.54
C ASP A 67 9.37 10.13 4.83
N ASP A 68 10.04 9.22 5.54
CA ASP A 68 9.56 8.70 6.84
C ASP A 68 9.86 9.70 7.97
N LEU A 69 9.24 10.87 7.90
CA LEU A 69 9.38 11.95 8.87
C LEU A 69 8.01 12.26 9.51
N PRO A 70 7.97 12.62 10.82
CA PRO A 70 6.70 12.90 11.50
C PRO A 70 5.93 14.13 11.00
N ASP A 71 6.58 15.03 10.30
CA ASP A 71 6.04 16.28 9.74
C ASP A 71 5.65 16.16 8.26
N GLU A 72 5.96 15.03 7.61
CA GLU A 72 5.54 14.75 6.25
C GLU A 72 4.01 14.59 6.14
N LYS A 73 3.45 15.08 5.03
CA LYS A 73 2.00 15.26 4.84
C LYS A 73 1.33 14.04 4.22
N LEU A 74 1.43 12.89 4.90
CA LEU A 74 0.79 11.64 4.45
C LEU A 74 -0.72 11.81 4.23
N TYR A 75 -1.40 12.56 5.10
CA TYR A 75 -2.86 12.74 5.07
C TYR A 75 -3.37 13.25 3.72
N GLU A 76 -2.68 14.21 3.12
CA GLU A 76 -3.06 14.82 1.83
C GLU A 76 -2.93 13.82 0.66
N ARG A 77 -2.19 12.73 0.85
CA ARG A 77 -1.93 11.69 -0.15
C ARG A 77 -2.67 10.37 0.10
N LEU A 78 -3.37 10.25 1.25
CA LEU A 78 -4.06 9.02 1.61
C LEU A 78 -5.18 8.68 0.62
N GLU A 79 -5.95 9.66 0.16
CA GLU A 79 -7.03 9.42 -0.82
C GLU A 79 -6.46 8.80 -2.10
N GLU A 80 -5.40 9.40 -2.66
CA GLU A 80 -4.72 8.94 -3.88
C GLU A 80 -4.21 7.49 -3.74
N GLY A 81 -3.58 7.16 -2.61
CA GLY A 81 -3.09 5.81 -2.35
C GLY A 81 -4.23 4.79 -2.17
N VAL A 82 -5.30 5.18 -1.46
CA VAL A 82 -6.48 4.33 -1.24
C VAL A 82 -7.21 4.06 -2.56
N GLU A 83 -7.46 5.07 -3.39
CA GLU A 83 -8.10 4.91 -4.70
C GLU A 83 -7.30 3.99 -5.62
N PHE A 84 -5.97 4.12 -5.64
CA PHE A 84 -5.12 3.24 -6.42
C PHE A 84 -5.23 1.78 -5.97
N ILE A 85 -5.16 1.54 -4.67
CA ILE A 85 -5.29 0.20 -4.08
C ILE A 85 -6.69 -0.38 -4.33
N ASP A 86 -7.74 0.43 -4.18
CA ASP A 86 -9.12 0.01 -4.39
C ASP A 86 -9.39 -0.36 -5.86
N SER A 87 -8.88 0.44 -6.80
CA SER A 87 -8.98 0.14 -8.23
C SER A 87 -8.30 -1.19 -8.60
N ALA A 88 -7.17 -1.50 -7.95
CA ALA A 88 -6.44 -2.74 -8.16
C ALA A 88 -7.22 -3.94 -7.60
N LEU A 89 -7.73 -3.83 -6.38
CA LEU A 89 -8.42 -4.93 -5.70
C LEU A 89 -9.82 -5.19 -6.23
N SER A 90 -10.55 -4.14 -6.62
CA SER A 90 -11.83 -4.24 -7.32
C SER A 90 -11.71 -5.05 -8.62
N SER A 91 -10.60 -4.88 -9.36
CA SER A 91 -10.34 -5.67 -10.58
C SER A 91 -10.14 -7.17 -10.30
N SER A 92 -9.74 -7.51 -9.07
CA SER A 92 -9.54 -8.90 -8.60
C SER A 92 -10.74 -9.49 -7.85
N GLY A 93 -11.83 -8.73 -7.68
CA GLY A 93 -13.01 -9.15 -6.93
C GLY A 93 -12.83 -9.21 -5.40
N VAL A 94 -11.75 -8.61 -4.87
CA VAL A 94 -11.48 -8.56 -3.42
C VAL A 94 -12.21 -7.37 -2.82
N VAL A 95 -13.03 -7.62 -1.79
CA VAL A 95 -13.75 -6.60 -1.03
C VAL A 95 -12.93 -6.21 0.20
N TRP A 96 -12.74 -4.90 0.41
CA TRP A 96 -12.10 -4.38 1.62
C TRP A 96 -12.94 -4.66 2.86
N LYS A 97 -12.27 -4.83 4.00
CA LYS A 97 -12.98 -4.86 5.29
C LYS A 97 -13.34 -3.44 5.67
N ASP A 98 -14.57 -3.06 5.37
CA ASP A 98 -15.12 -1.81 5.86
C ASP A 98 -15.05 -1.77 7.40
N ASN A 99 -14.75 -0.58 7.92
CA ASN A 99 -14.96 -0.21 9.32
C ASN A 99 -14.02 -0.88 10.36
N ILE A 100 -12.73 -1.05 10.04
CA ILE A 100 -11.70 -1.34 11.06
C ILE A 100 -11.02 -0.05 11.54
N SER A 101 -10.70 0.02 12.83
CA SER A 101 -9.91 1.12 13.39
C SER A 101 -8.44 1.06 12.97
N VAL A 102 -7.73 2.19 13.08
CA VAL A 102 -6.27 2.24 12.83
C VAL A 102 -5.50 1.24 13.70
N GLY A 103 -5.92 1.07 14.95
CA GLY A 103 -5.32 0.09 15.86
C GLY A 103 -5.47 -1.35 15.36
N GLN A 104 -6.69 -1.73 14.97
CA GLN A 104 -6.97 -3.05 14.40
C GLN A 104 -6.24 -3.27 13.07
N ALA A 105 -6.20 -2.25 12.20
CA ALA A 105 -5.45 -2.32 10.94
C ALA A 105 -3.95 -2.54 11.20
N LEU A 106 -3.37 -1.83 12.15
CA LEU A 106 -1.97 -1.99 12.54
C LEU A 106 -1.70 -3.39 13.11
N GLU A 107 -2.59 -3.93 13.95
CA GLU A 107 -2.48 -5.30 14.47
C GLU A 107 -2.50 -6.35 13.35
N ILE A 108 -3.39 -6.21 12.36
CA ILE A 108 -3.45 -7.11 11.19
C ILE A 108 -2.11 -7.06 10.43
N VAL A 109 -1.62 -5.86 10.13
CA VAL A 109 -0.37 -5.66 9.39
C VAL A 109 0.82 -6.21 10.17
N GLN A 110 0.91 -5.92 11.48
CA GLN A 110 2.00 -6.39 12.34
C GLN A 110 1.96 -7.91 12.57
N GLY A 111 0.78 -8.52 12.57
CA GLY A 111 0.60 -9.97 12.63
C GLY A 111 1.25 -10.69 11.44
N LYS A 112 1.27 -10.03 10.26
CA LYS A 112 1.91 -10.55 9.04
C LYS A 112 3.34 -10.03 8.84
N ARG A 113 3.63 -8.82 9.31
CA ARG A 113 4.92 -8.13 9.15
C ARG A 113 5.28 -7.39 10.43
N LYS A 114 5.90 -8.09 11.39
CA LYS A 114 6.25 -7.58 12.74
C LYS A 114 7.05 -6.26 12.75
N LYS A 115 7.80 -5.97 11.68
CA LYS A 115 8.58 -4.74 11.53
C LYS A 115 7.75 -3.51 11.12
N ALA A 116 6.48 -3.68 10.76
CA ALA A 116 5.61 -2.57 10.38
C ALA A 116 5.34 -1.66 11.59
N ARG A 117 5.80 -0.42 11.51
CA ARG A 117 5.66 0.56 12.58
C ARG A 117 5.64 1.97 11.98
N PRO A 118 4.46 2.58 11.80
CA PRO A 118 4.38 3.98 11.40
C PRO A 118 5.07 4.89 12.41
N ASN A 119 5.67 5.99 11.94
CA ASN A 119 6.13 7.04 12.84
C ASN A 119 4.94 7.74 13.54
N ALA A 120 5.22 8.50 14.61
CA ALA A 120 4.18 9.13 15.43
C ALA A 120 3.38 10.22 14.70
N GLY A 121 3.95 10.84 13.66
CA GLY A 121 3.24 11.78 12.79
C GLY A 121 2.24 11.08 11.90
N PHE A 122 2.68 10.04 11.20
CA PHE A 122 1.80 9.22 10.35
C PHE A 122 0.68 8.56 11.15
N TYR A 123 0.97 8.04 12.35
CA TYR A 123 -0.07 7.46 13.19
C TYR A 123 -1.16 8.47 13.55
N ARG A 124 -0.79 9.71 13.89
CA ARG A 124 -1.77 10.79 14.17
C ARG A 124 -2.63 11.10 12.95
N GLN A 125 -2.02 11.19 11.77
CA GLN A 125 -2.71 11.45 10.51
C GLN A 125 -3.67 10.31 10.14
N LEU A 126 -3.29 9.05 10.38
CA LEU A 126 -4.18 7.90 10.17
C LEU A 126 -5.41 7.94 11.10
N VAL A 127 -5.23 8.34 12.37
CA VAL A 127 -6.35 8.48 13.32
C VAL A 127 -7.30 9.60 12.91
N GLU A 128 -6.77 10.70 12.37
CA GLU A 128 -7.59 11.77 11.79
C GLU A 128 -8.36 11.29 10.57
N TRP A 129 -7.73 10.50 9.71
CA TRP A 129 -8.35 9.90 8.53
C TRP A 129 -9.52 8.99 8.90
N GLU A 130 -9.34 8.13 9.91
CA GLU A 130 -10.41 7.27 10.43
C GLU A 130 -11.64 8.07 10.86
N LYS A 131 -11.45 9.22 11.50
CA LYS A 131 -12.56 10.10 11.91
C LYS A 131 -13.29 10.66 10.69
N ARG A 132 -12.56 11.19 9.71
CA ARG A 132 -13.12 11.71 8.45
C ARG A 132 -13.94 10.65 7.71
N CYS A 133 -13.45 9.40 7.66
CA CYS A 133 -14.18 8.30 7.03
C CYS A 133 -15.52 8.01 7.73
N LYS A 134 -15.55 8.05 9.06
CA LYS A 134 -16.79 7.85 9.83
C LYS A 134 -17.79 8.98 9.61
N GLU A 135 -17.33 10.23 9.55
CA GLU A 135 -18.17 11.40 9.28
C GLU A 135 -18.84 11.30 7.90
N LYS A 136 -18.07 11.03 6.84
CA LYS A 136 -18.61 10.80 5.48
C LYS A 136 -19.71 9.73 5.45
N SER A 137 -19.48 8.58 6.12
CA SER A 137 -20.47 7.49 6.15
C SER A 137 -21.77 7.84 6.88
N SER A 138 -21.73 8.84 7.78
CA SER A 138 -22.92 9.31 8.51
C SER A 138 -23.71 10.38 7.78
N GLU A 139 -23.11 11.07 6.79
CA GLU A 139 -23.77 12.10 5.97
C GLU A 139 -24.45 11.52 4.72
N GLU A 140 -24.07 10.31 4.31
CA GLU A 140 -24.67 9.59 3.17
C GLU A 140 -25.85 8.67 3.55
N THR A 141 -26.32 8.72 4.81
CA THR A 141 -27.49 7.97 5.33
C THR A 141 -28.66 8.88 5.66
#